data_AF-A0A3D6EIJ4-F1
#
_entry.id   AF-A0A3D6EIJ4-F1
#
_cell.length_a   1.000
_cell.length_b   1.000
_cell.length_c   1.000
_cell.angle_alpha   90.00
_cell.angle_beta   90.00
_cell.angle_gamma   90.00
#
_symmetry.space_group_name_H-M   'P 1'
#
loop_
_entity.id
_entity.type
_entity.pdbx_description
1 polymer ?
#
loop_
_entity_poly.entity_id
_entity_poly.type
_entity_poly.pdbx_seq_one_letter_code
_entity_poly.pdbx_strand_id
1 'polypeptide(L)'
;MALEGSLRDFDLFSLFNMIKIQGKNGTLVLTQGQEFVKVFFENGEIVGCDSNQVRMEDRLGTMLVRLGRLTGEELLGMVQVQRQTLKRMGTLLLEGGKVTPSDLQDALFSQATAILHRTFRWVEGDYRFDSFLPSDLDREHFVPIPVDTVLMEAARIQDEWPEVERRLPGLDTPLAKSPSAQALHLDIDRDVSSVLDGKGKMQHGSSGLTHEQEMVLSYFDHPQSAKDLIQISRYEELDTCKAIADLLEAGLLEPISGGAVKVARPWVESHLDPASAEWEPSPLFWPLVVLGLALPLALYVPHHRGSMNLGLASLQPVDILLVPEGPTRVRQEWALRMAAPKDGGVALAQRLGRPLEGKNLIPDLTRFPDPMTPTAVPGPPQQPKR
;
A
#
# COMPACT_ATOMS: atom_id res chain seq x y z
N MET A 1 9.79 -22.44 -2.44
CA MET A 1 10.25 -22.59 -1.04
C MET A 1 10.57 -21.20 -0.56
N ALA A 2 9.94 -20.74 0.53
CA ALA A 2 10.27 -19.45 1.11
C ALA A 2 11.61 -19.57 1.85
N LEU A 3 12.52 -18.63 1.65
CA LEU A 3 13.77 -18.55 2.42
C LEU A 3 13.50 -17.58 3.57
N GLU A 4 13.51 -18.08 4.80
CA GLU A 4 13.25 -17.28 6.01
C GLU A 4 14.41 -17.42 7.00
N GLY A 5 14.62 -16.40 7.82
CA GLY A 5 15.69 -16.38 8.81
C GLY A 5 15.82 -15.03 9.51
N SER A 6 16.85 -14.91 10.34
CA SER A 6 17.18 -13.67 11.06
C SER A 6 18.36 -12.94 10.42
N LEU A 7 18.30 -11.61 10.42
CA LEU A 7 19.39 -10.75 9.97
C LEU A 7 20.66 -10.87 10.82
N ARG A 8 20.55 -11.45 12.03
CA ARG A 8 21.71 -11.74 12.88
C ARG A 8 22.55 -12.91 12.37
N ASP A 9 21.91 -13.90 11.74
CA ASP A 9 22.58 -15.10 11.24
C ASP A 9 23.03 -14.93 9.78
N PHE A 10 22.32 -14.11 9.02
CA PHE A 10 22.60 -13.84 7.61
C PHE A 10 22.39 -12.36 7.30
N ASP A 11 23.49 -11.64 7.06
CA ASP A 11 23.46 -10.20 6.86
C ASP A 11 22.75 -9.79 5.56
N LEU A 12 22.24 -8.55 5.54
CA LEU A 12 21.50 -8.00 4.40
C LEU A 12 22.36 -7.92 3.12
N PHE A 13 23.65 -7.62 3.24
CA PHE A 13 24.56 -7.52 2.10
C PHE A 13 24.69 -8.86 1.37
N SER A 14 24.91 -9.93 2.13
CA SER A 14 25.00 -11.31 1.67
C SER A 14 23.67 -11.77 1.08
N LEU A 15 22.54 -11.39 1.68
CA LEU A 15 21.21 -11.71 1.17
C LEU A 15 20.93 -11.09 -0.20
N PHE A 16 21.16 -9.79 -0.35
CA PHE A 16 21.01 -9.10 -1.63
C PHE A 16 21.98 -9.65 -2.68
N ASN A 17 23.24 -9.87 -2.32
CA ASN A 17 24.23 -10.42 -3.24
C ASN A 17 23.88 -11.85 -3.68
N MET A 18 23.36 -12.69 -2.78
CA MET A 18 22.89 -14.03 -3.11
C MET A 18 21.71 -13.99 -4.08
N ILE A 19 20.71 -13.13 -3.83
CA ILE A 19 19.53 -12.96 -4.72
C ILE A 19 19.98 -12.53 -6.11
N LYS A 20 20.90 -11.56 -6.17
CA LYS A 20 21.53 -11.06 -7.39
C LYS A 20 22.25 -12.18 -8.16
N ILE A 21 23.22 -12.86 -7.54
CA ILE A 21 24.05 -13.89 -8.20
C ILE A 21 23.18 -15.05 -8.71
N GLN A 22 22.15 -15.41 -7.95
CA GLN A 22 21.24 -16.49 -8.33
C GLN A 22 20.16 -16.04 -9.32
N GLY A 23 20.08 -14.75 -9.67
CA GLY A 23 19.06 -14.20 -10.57
C GLY A 23 17.64 -14.48 -10.10
N LYS A 24 17.40 -14.43 -8.78
CA LYS A 24 16.11 -14.84 -8.20
C LYS A 24 15.03 -13.81 -8.45
N ASN A 25 13.84 -14.31 -8.75
CA ASN A 25 12.62 -13.52 -8.89
C ASN A 25 11.75 -13.70 -7.65
N GLY A 26 11.28 -12.61 -7.06
CA GLY A 26 10.46 -12.69 -5.86
C GLY A 26 10.38 -11.40 -5.06
N THR A 27 9.73 -11.50 -3.91
CA THR A 27 9.60 -10.43 -2.93
C THR A 27 10.41 -10.79 -1.70
N LEU A 28 11.36 -9.94 -1.34
CA LEU A 28 12.03 -9.97 -0.04
C LEU A 28 11.25 -9.09 0.94
N VAL A 29 10.79 -9.68 2.03
CA VAL A 29 10.16 -8.98 3.14
C VAL A 29 11.14 -8.94 4.30
N LEU A 30 11.45 -7.74 4.78
CA LEU A 30 12.30 -7.47 5.92
C LEU A 30 11.42 -6.90 7.04
N THR A 31 11.64 -7.30 8.28
CA THR A 31 10.85 -6.83 9.43
C THR A 31 11.75 -6.54 10.63
N GLN A 32 11.61 -5.35 11.22
CA GLN A 32 12.24 -4.95 12.46
C GLN A 32 11.20 -4.24 13.34
N GLY A 33 10.74 -4.91 14.40
CA GLY A 33 9.74 -4.37 15.31
C GLY A 33 8.40 -4.08 14.62
N GLN A 34 8.08 -2.79 14.44
CA GLN A 34 6.86 -2.33 13.74
C GLN A 34 7.13 -1.91 12.29
N GLU A 35 8.39 -1.85 11.86
CA GLU A 35 8.77 -1.49 10.50
C GLU A 35 8.91 -2.75 9.65
N PHE A 36 8.33 -2.74 8.46
CA PHE A 36 8.58 -3.76 7.46
C PHE A 36 8.81 -3.13 6.09
N VAL A 37 9.76 -3.71 5.36
CA VAL A 37 10.19 -3.27 4.03
C VAL A 37 10.03 -4.43 3.06
N LYS A 38 9.43 -4.17 1.91
CA LYS A 38 9.28 -5.12 0.81
C LYS A 38 10.14 -4.67 -0.35
N VAL A 39 11.01 -5.54 -0.82
CA VAL A 39 11.89 -5.31 -1.97
C VAL A 39 11.53 -6.32 -3.04
N PHE A 40 11.20 -5.84 -4.23
CA PHE A 40 10.80 -6.68 -5.35
C PHE A 40 12.00 -6.90 -6.27
N PHE A 41 12.30 -8.17 -6.55
CA PHE A 41 13.43 -8.56 -7.38
C PHE A 41 12.96 -9.26 -8.66
N GLU A 42 13.50 -8.84 -9.81
CA GLU A 42 13.32 -9.50 -11.10
C GLU A 42 14.69 -9.61 -11.79
N ASN A 43 15.06 -10.83 -12.19
CA ASN A 43 16.36 -11.22 -12.75
C ASN A 43 17.56 -10.81 -11.88
N GLY A 44 17.39 -10.78 -10.55
CA GLY A 44 18.42 -10.35 -9.62
C GLY A 44 18.61 -8.82 -9.51
N GLU A 45 17.77 -8.03 -10.18
CA GLU A 45 17.71 -6.57 -10.06
C GLU A 45 16.51 -6.15 -9.22
N ILE A 46 16.57 -4.96 -8.63
CA ILE A 46 15.47 -4.42 -7.82
C ILE A 46 14.51 -3.70 -8.75
N VAL A 47 13.25 -4.12 -8.77
CA VAL A 47 12.18 -3.55 -9.63
C VAL A 47 11.11 -2.81 -8.83
N GLY A 48 11.33 -2.64 -7.53
CA GLY A 48 10.48 -1.83 -6.66
C GLY A 48 10.83 -2.01 -5.20
N CYS A 49 10.40 -1.05 -4.39
CA CYS A 49 10.54 -1.07 -2.94
C CYS A 49 9.30 -0.44 -2.30
N ASP A 50 8.85 -0.99 -1.18
CA ASP A 50 7.74 -0.46 -0.39
C ASP A 50 8.06 -0.59 1.11
N SER A 51 7.60 0.36 1.91
CA SER A 51 7.76 0.35 3.37
C SER A 51 6.51 0.88 4.04
N ASN A 52 6.15 0.29 5.16
CA ASN A 52 5.02 0.80 5.95
C ASN A 52 5.34 2.10 6.70
N GLN A 53 6.63 2.41 6.91
CA GLN A 53 7.08 3.60 7.63
C GLN A 53 8.05 4.41 6.77
N VAL A 54 7.53 4.96 5.67
CA VAL A 54 8.28 5.93 4.86
C VAL A 54 8.31 7.28 5.57
N ARG A 55 9.53 7.77 5.85
CA ARG A 55 9.77 9.11 6.40
C ARG A 55 9.19 10.17 5.45
N MET A 56 8.82 11.33 5.98
CA MET A 56 8.08 12.34 5.20
C MET A 56 8.91 12.87 4.04
N GLU A 57 10.21 13.04 4.25
CA GLU A 57 11.23 13.47 3.30
C GLU A 57 11.49 12.49 2.16
N ASP A 58 11.19 11.20 2.37
CA ASP A 58 11.39 10.11 1.42
C ASP A 58 10.10 9.76 0.65
N ARG A 59 8.98 10.44 0.97
CA ARG A 59 7.74 10.26 0.22
C ARG A 59 7.89 10.87 -1.17
N LEU A 60 7.44 10.14 -2.18
CA LEU A 60 7.49 10.53 -3.59
C LEU A 60 7.10 11.99 -3.84
N GLY A 61 5.97 12.44 -3.26
CA GLY A 61 5.52 13.82 -3.41
C GLY A 61 6.48 14.85 -2.83
N THR A 62 6.96 14.62 -1.60
CA THR A 62 7.93 15.50 -0.94
C THR A 62 9.25 15.54 -1.70
N MET A 63 9.68 14.39 -2.22
CA MET A 63 10.89 14.27 -3.01
C MET A 63 10.81 15.09 -4.31
N LEU A 64 9.67 15.05 -5.00
CA LEU A 64 9.43 15.89 -6.18
C LEU A 64 9.41 17.39 -5.84
N VAL A 65 8.96 17.77 -4.64
CA VAL A 65 9.04 19.15 -4.16
C VAL A 65 10.49 19.56 -3.88
N ARG A 66 11.29 18.71 -3.23
CA ARG A 66 12.73 18.95 -2.97
C ARG A 66 13.52 19.13 -4.27
N LEU A 67 13.23 18.31 -5.27
CA LEU A 67 13.84 18.38 -6.60
C LEU A 67 13.35 19.59 -7.42
N GLY A 68 12.37 20.36 -6.93
CA GLY A 68 11.80 21.52 -7.61
C GLY A 68 10.94 21.16 -8.82
N ARG A 69 10.46 19.91 -8.90
CA ARG A 69 9.58 19.40 -9.97
C ARG A 69 8.10 19.61 -9.66
N LEU A 70 7.77 19.82 -8.38
CA LEU A 70 6.42 20.04 -7.90
C LEU A 70 6.42 21.16 -6.86
N THR A 71 5.38 21.99 -6.83
CA THR A 71 5.22 22.96 -5.73
C THR A 71 4.52 22.30 -4.53
N GLY A 72 4.73 22.85 -3.32
CA GLY A 72 4.06 22.37 -2.11
C GLY A 72 2.53 22.45 -2.19
N GLU A 73 2.00 23.51 -2.83
CA GLU A 73 0.56 23.69 -3.04
C GLU A 73 -0.02 22.64 -4.00
N GLU A 74 0.69 22.34 -5.09
CA GLU A 74 0.30 21.27 -6.02
C GLU A 74 0.31 19.91 -5.34
N LEU A 75 1.33 19.62 -4.53
CA LEU A 75 1.38 18.37 -3.75
C LEU A 75 0.16 18.24 -2.82
N LEU A 76 -0.18 19.30 -2.08
CA LEU A 76 -1.33 19.29 -1.18
C LEU A 76 -2.65 19.03 -1.93
N GLY A 77 -2.83 19.66 -3.10
CA GLY A 77 -3.98 19.39 -3.96
C GLY A 77 -4.03 17.92 -4.42
N MET A 78 -2.89 17.37 -4.82
CA MET A 78 -2.81 15.97 -5.27
C MET A 78 -3.04 14.96 -4.15
N VAL A 79 -2.60 15.25 -2.92
CA VAL A 79 -2.90 14.42 -1.73
C VAL A 79 -4.41 14.37 -1.47
N GLN A 80 -5.14 15.48 -1.65
CA GLN A 80 -6.60 15.49 -1.51
C GLN A 80 -7.29 14.61 -2.56
N VAL A 81 -6.86 14.72 -3.82
CA VAL A 81 -7.36 13.88 -4.92
C VAL A 81 -7.04 12.40 -4.67
N GLN A 82 -5.85 12.11 -4.15
CA GLN A 82 -5.45 10.75 -3.79
C GLN A 82 -6.37 10.14 -2.73
N ARG A 83 -6.72 10.91 -1.69
CA ARG A 83 -7.66 10.45 -0.64
C ARG A 83 -9.06 10.15 -1.19
N GLN A 84 -9.50 10.87 -2.23
CA GLN A 84 -10.82 10.68 -2.85
C GLN A 84 -10.83 9.52 -3.86
N THR A 85 -9.73 9.33 -4.61
CA THR A 85 -9.67 8.39 -5.73
C THR A 85 -9.00 7.06 -5.38
N LEU A 86 -8.21 7.01 -4.30
CA LEU A 86 -7.37 5.88 -3.88
C LEU A 86 -6.39 5.39 -4.94
N LYS A 87 -6.13 6.20 -5.98
CA LYS A 87 -5.11 5.91 -6.99
C LYS A 87 -3.70 6.08 -6.42
N ARG A 88 -2.72 5.45 -7.07
CA ARG A 88 -1.29 5.66 -6.75
C ARG A 88 -0.89 7.11 -7.05
N MET A 89 -0.06 7.69 -6.17
CA MET A 89 0.38 9.08 -6.30
C MET A 89 1.10 9.34 -7.63
N GLY A 90 2.01 8.44 -8.06
CA GLY A 90 2.72 8.57 -9.34
C GLY A 90 1.76 8.66 -10.53
N THR A 91 0.76 7.78 -10.59
CA THR A 91 -0.27 7.81 -11.64
C THR A 91 -1.05 9.12 -11.64
N LEU A 92 -1.44 9.62 -10.47
CA LEU A 92 -2.14 10.90 -10.36
C LEU A 92 -1.29 12.06 -10.86
N LEU A 93 -0.01 12.09 -10.49
CA LEU A 93 0.92 13.15 -10.90
C LEU A 93 1.15 13.19 -12.41
N LEU A 94 1.22 12.02 -13.05
CA LEU A 94 1.30 11.89 -14.52
C LEU A 94 -0.01 12.29 -15.21
N GLU A 95 -1.15 11.78 -14.74
CA GLU A 95 -2.48 12.12 -15.28
C GLU A 95 -2.76 13.64 -15.16
N GLY A 96 -2.29 14.26 -14.07
CA GLY A 96 -2.40 15.70 -13.85
C GLY A 96 -1.44 16.55 -14.70
N GLY A 97 -0.52 15.94 -15.45
CA GLY A 97 0.48 16.64 -16.27
C GLY A 97 1.45 17.50 -15.46
N LYS A 98 1.59 17.23 -14.16
CA LYS A 98 2.40 18.04 -13.23
C LYS A 98 3.87 17.64 -13.24
N VAL A 99 4.15 16.38 -13.56
CA VAL A 99 5.51 15.83 -13.64
C VAL A 99 5.66 15.02 -14.92
N THR A 100 6.88 14.94 -15.43
CA THR A 100 7.18 14.07 -16.58
C THR A 100 7.45 12.63 -16.12
N PRO A 101 7.36 11.63 -17.01
CA PRO A 101 7.77 10.26 -16.69
C PRO A 101 9.22 10.15 -16.19
N SER A 102 10.13 10.98 -16.73
CA SER A 102 11.53 11.03 -16.28
C SER A 102 11.63 11.54 -14.84
N ASP A 103 10.90 12.60 -14.49
CA ASP A 103 10.89 13.13 -13.12
C ASP A 103 10.34 12.10 -12.13
N LEU A 104 9.33 11.32 -12.55
CA LEU A 104 8.78 10.25 -11.73
C LEU A 104 9.80 9.11 -11.55
N GLN A 105 10.51 8.71 -12.61
CA GLN A 105 11.56 7.70 -12.55
C GLN A 105 12.67 8.10 -11.56
N ASP A 106 13.15 9.35 -11.65
CA ASP A 106 14.20 9.88 -10.77
C ASP A 106 13.75 9.91 -9.30
N ALA A 107 12.49 10.32 -9.05
CA ALA A 107 11.92 10.36 -7.72
C ALA A 107 11.65 8.95 -7.14
N LEU A 108 11.21 7.99 -7.96
CA LEU A 108 11.03 6.59 -7.54
C LEU A 108 12.37 5.92 -7.23
N PHE A 109 13.39 6.18 -8.04
CA PHE A 109 14.75 5.72 -7.79
C PHE A 109 15.25 6.24 -6.44
N SER A 110 15.17 7.55 -6.24
CA SER A 110 15.63 8.22 -5.02
C SER A 110 14.85 7.77 -3.77
N GLN A 111 13.54 7.53 -3.89
CA GLN A 111 12.74 6.98 -2.80
C GLN A 111 13.17 5.54 -2.47
N ALA A 112 13.36 4.70 -3.49
CA ALA A 112 13.76 3.31 -3.29
C ALA A 112 15.14 3.22 -2.65
N THR A 113 16.13 3.96 -3.13
CA THR A 113 17.49 3.98 -2.54
C THR A 113 17.47 4.50 -1.11
N ALA A 114 16.73 5.58 -0.80
CA ALA A 114 16.59 6.08 0.56
C ALA A 114 16.02 5.03 1.55
N ILE A 115 14.95 4.32 1.15
CA ILE A 115 14.37 3.23 1.95
C ILE A 115 15.40 2.11 2.14
N LEU A 116 16.07 1.70 1.06
CA LEU A 116 17.04 0.60 1.09
C LEU A 116 18.23 0.94 1.98
N HIS A 117 18.87 2.09 1.80
CA HIS A 117 20.03 2.54 2.59
C HIS A 117 19.70 2.59 4.09
N ARG A 118 18.50 3.08 4.44
CA ARG A 118 18.03 3.04 5.83
C ARG A 118 17.87 1.61 6.34
N THR A 119 17.36 0.71 5.51
CA THR A 119 17.16 -0.70 5.86
C THR A 119 18.51 -1.41 6.09
N PHE A 120 19.55 -1.08 5.33
CA PHE A 120 20.91 -1.63 5.54
C PHE A 120 21.53 -1.27 6.90
N ARG A 121 21.00 -0.25 7.59
CA ARG A 121 21.44 0.11 8.96
C ARG A 121 20.84 -0.81 10.03
N TRP A 122 19.94 -1.73 9.67
CA TRP A 122 19.33 -2.65 10.62
C TRP A 122 20.33 -3.72 11.07
N VAL A 123 20.63 -3.72 12.37
CA VAL A 123 21.52 -4.73 12.99
C VAL A 123 20.75 -6.03 13.31
N GLU A 124 19.43 -5.93 13.49
CA GLU A 124 18.56 -7.05 13.84
C GLU A 124 17.22 -6.97 13.11
N GLY A 125 16.59 -8.13 12.93
CA GLY A 125 15.31 -8.26 12.26
C GLY A 125 15.15 -9.65 11.66
N ASP A 126 14.00 -9.87 11.04
CA ASP A 126 13.67 -11.10 10.34
C ASP A 126 13.53 -10.82 8.84
N TYR A 127 13.85 -11.81 8.03
CA TYR A 127 13.65 -11.76 6.59
C TYR A 127 12.84 -12.96 6.11
N ARG A 128 12.07 -12.74 5.04
CA ARG A 128 11.40 -13.79 4.27
C ARG A 128 11.45 -13.46 2.79
N PHE A 129 12.00 -14.35 1.98
CA PHE A 129 11.97 -14.26 0.53
C PHE A 129 10.94 -15.22 -0.04
N ASP A 130 9.92 -14.65 -0.67
CA ASP A 130 8.86 -15.39 -1.36
C ASP A 130 9.10 -15.29 -2.87
N SER A 131 9.10 -16.42 -3.60
CA SER A 131 9.29 -16.44 -5.07
C SER A 131 8.08 -15.91 -5.86
N PHE A 132 7.30 -15.02 -5.25
CA PHE A 132 6.12 -14.39 -5.80
C PHE A 132 6.43 -12.91 -6.07
N LEU A 133 6.10 -12.45 -7.28
CA LEU A 133 6.16 -11.04 -7.67
C LEU A 133 4.72 -10.55 -7.88
N PRO A 134 4.32 -9.41 -7.29
CA PRO A 134 3.03 -8.81 -7.58
C PRO A 134 2.89 -8.49 -9.06
N SER A 135 1.68 -8.69 -9.61
CA SER A 135 1.39 -8.42 -11.02
C SER A 135 1.18 -6.93 -11.31
N ASP A 136 0.94 -6.12 -10.29
CA ASP A 136 0.64 -4.68 -10.36
C ASP A 136 1.87 -3.79 -10.13
N LEU A 137 3.08 -4.33 -10.30
CA LEU A 137 4.31 -3.54 -10.25
C LEU A 137 4.36 -2.55 -11.43
N ASP A 138 4.79 -1.32 -11.14
CA ASP A 138 4.89 -0.25 -12.14
C ASP A 138 6.20 -0.36 -12.93
N ARG A 139 6.23 -1.31 -13.87
CA ARG A 139 7.40 -1.59 -14.72
C ARG A 139 7.66 -0.51 -15.78
N GLU A 140 6.70 0.38 -16.00
CA GLU A 140 6.81 1.44 -16.99
C GLU A 140 7.60 2.63 -16.43
N HIS A 141 7.38 2.95 -15.15
CA HIS A 141 7.97 4.11 -14.50
C HIS A 141 9.04 3.77 -13.46
N PHE A 142 9.22 2.50 -13.10
CA PHE A 142 10.31 2.08 -12.22
C PHE A 142 11.45 1.48 -13.05
N VAL A 143 12.58 2.18 -13.13
CA VAL A 143 13.79 1.67 -13.77
C VAL A 143 14.46 0.66 -12.85
N PRO A 144 14.77 -0.57 -13.31
CA PRO A 144 15.45 -1.56 -12.49
C PRO A 144 16.77 -1.02 -11.91
N ILE A 145 16.94 -1.21 -10.61
CA ILE A 145 18.11 -0.74 -9.86
C ILE A 145 19.09 -1.92 -9.71
N PRO A 146 20.33 -1.80 -10.21
CA PRO A 146 21.35 -2.81 -9.97
C PRO A 146 21.65 -2.91 -8.47
N VAL A 147 21.68 -4.15 -7.96
CA VAL A 147 21.95 -4.42 -6.55
C VAL A 147 23.32 -3.85 -6.12
N ASP A 148 24.33 -3.89 -7.00
CA ASP A 148 25.66 -3.35 -6.69
C ASP A 148 25.64 -1.86 -6.33
N THR A 149 24.83 -1.06 -7.04
CA THR A 149 24.71 0.37 -6.79
C THR A 149 24.24 0.64 -5.36
N VAL A 150 23.24 -0.12 -4.91
CA VAL A 150 22.69 0.00 -3.55
C VAL A 150 23.69 -0.52 -2.52
N LEU A 151 24.35 -1.65 -2.78
CA LEU A 151 25.32 -2.22 -1.84
C LEU A 151 26.56 -1.32 -1.66
N MET A 152 27.06 -0.71 -2.73
CA MET A 152 28.20 0.20 -2.65
C MET A 152 27.88 1.44 -1.83
N GLU A 153 26.72 2.06 -2.06
CA GLU A 153 26.33 3.26 -1.32
C GLU A 153 25.96 2.94 0.14
N ALA A 154 25.29 1.80 0.38
CA ALA A 154 25.04 1.34 1.74
C ALA A 154 26.32 1.09 2.54
N ALA A 155 27.36 0.51 1.92
CA ALA A 155 28.66 0.31 2.55
C ALA A 155 29.33 1.65 2.89
N ARG A 156 29.32 2.61 1.95
CA ARG A 156 29.81 3.98 2.18
C ARG A 156 29.11 4.63 3.37
N ILE A 157 27.78 4.55 3.43
CA ILE A 157 26.98 5.11 4.53
C ILE A 157 27.32 4.43 5.85
N GLN A 158 27.45 3.11 5.87
CA GLN A 158 27.78 2.37 7.09
C GLN A 158 29.15 2.75 7.67
N ASP A 159 30.13 3.03 6.81
CA ASP A 159 31.49 3.41 7.20
C ASP A 159 31.58 4.89 7.60
N GLU A 160 30.96 5.80 6.83
CA GLU A 160 31.07 7.25 7.04
C GLU A 160 30.12 7.79 8.13
N TRP A 161 28.91 7.23 8.26
CA TRP A 161 27.89 7.77 9.17
C TRP A 161 28.35 7.90 10.64
N PRO A 162 29.02 6.90 11.26
CA PRO A 162 29.44 7.00 12.65
C PRO A 162 30.46 8.13 12.91
N GLU A 163 31.23 8.53 11.90
CA GLU A 163 32.14 9.67 11.99
C GLU A 163 31.37 10.98 11.93
N VAL A 164 30.45 11.13 10.98
CA VAL A 164 29.61 12.32 10.83
C VAL A 164 28.74 12.54 12.07
N GLU A 165 28.14 11.48 12.61
CA GLU A 165 27.28 11.55 13.80
C GLU A 165 28.05 12.04 15.03
N ARG A 166 29.33 11.69 15.19
CA ARG A 166 30.18 12.18 16.29
C ARG A 166 30.52 13.67 16.19
N ARG A 167 30.52 14.23 14.98
CA ARG A 167 30.84 15.64 14.71
C ARG A 167 29.64 16.56 14.86
N LEU A 168 28.42 16.02 14.79
CA LEU A 168 27.18 16.77 14.92
C LEU A 168 26.74 16.92 16.39
N PRO A 169 26.18 18.07 16.80
CA PRO A 169 25.63 18.28 18.14
C PRO A 169 24.25 17.62 18.35
N GLY A 170 23.86 16.67 17.49
CA GLY A 170 22.53 16.07 17.41
C GLY A 170 21.67 16.65 16.27
N LEU A 171 20.77 15.83 15.72
CA LEU A 171 19.96 16.20 14.53
C LEU A 171 18.87 17.23 14.81
N ASP A 172 18.37 17.31 16.05
CA ASP A 172 17.34 18.26 16.46
C ASP A 172 17.92 19.58 17.03
N THR A 173 19.25 19.67 17.17
CA THR A 173 19.90 20.86 17.72
C THR A 173 19.87 22.00 16.69
N PRO A 174 19.31 23.17 17.03
CA PRO A 174 19.21 24.27 16.09
C PRO A 174 20.57 24.94 15.87
N LEU A 175 20.90 25.17 14.59
CA LEU A 175 22.15 25.78 14.14
C LEU A 175 21.88 27.11 13.45
N ALA A 176 22.78 28.07 13.56
CA ALA A 176 22.72 29.37 12.90
C ALA A 176 24.04 29.74 12.23
N LYS A 177 23.99 30.59 11.19
CA LYS A 177 25.18 31.17 10.54
C LYS A 177 25.96 32.03 11.53
N SER A 178 27.26 31.78 11.66
CA SER A 178 28.17 32.64 12.41
C SER A 178 28.33 34.01 11.71
N PRO A 179 28.81 35.05 12.41
CA PRO A 179 29.10 36.34 11.80
C PRO A 179 30.07 36.24 10.61
N SER A 180 31.01 35.27 10.68
CA SER A 180 31.96 34.99 9.61
C SER A 180 31.25 34.41 8.37
N ALA A 181 30.27 33.54 8.56
CA ALA A 181 29.49 32.97 7.46
C ALA A 181 28.59 34.02 6.78
N GLN A 182 28.03 34.97 7.54
CA GLN A 182 27.19 36.04 7.00
C GLN A 182 27.98 37.03 6.12
N ALA A 183 29.28 37.18 6.39
CA ALA A 183 30.16 38.02 5.58
C ALA A 183 30.69 37.30 4.31
N LEU A 184 30.43 36.00 4.16
CA LEU A 184 30.90 35.20 3.04
C LEU A 184 30.03 35.45 1.81
N HIS A 185 30.68 35.75 0.67
CA HIS A 185 30.00 35.81 -0.60
C HIS A 185 29.88 34.39 -1.18
N LEU A 186 28.65 33.86 -1.24
CA LEU A 186 28.38 32.55 -1.82
C LEU A 186 28.20 32.69 -3.33
N ASP A 187 29.00 31.97 -4.11
CA ASP A 187 28.89 31.95 -5.57
C ASP A 187 28.00 30.77 -6.00
N ILE A 188 26.70 30.91 -5.74
CA ILE A 188 25.71 29.83 -5.93
C ILE A 188 25.50 29.54 -7.42
N ASP A 189 25.75 30.52 -8.29
CA ASP A 189 25.53 30.46 -9.75
C ASP A 189 26.72 29.90 -10.54
N ARG A 190 27.71 29.26 -9.89
CA ARG A 190 28.85 28.70 -10.61
C ARG A 190 28.45 27.44 -11.39
N ASP A 191 27.96 27.70 -12.60
CA ASP A 191 27.43 26.74 -13.54
C ASP A 191 28.38 25.57 -13.82
N VAL A 192 27.73 24.42 -14.01
CA VAL A 192 28.13 23.08 -14.48
C VAL A 192 29.15 23.05 -15.64
N SER A 193 29.45 24.20 -16.26
CA SER A 193 30.39 24.37 -17.37
C SER A 193 31.83 23.97 -17.03
N SER A 194 32.27 24.09 -15.77
CA SER A 194 33.66 23.72 -15.38
C SER A 194 33.92 22.21 -15.31
N VAL A 195 32.88 21.40 -15.14
CA VAL A 195 32.99 19.93 -15.05
C VAL A 195 33.14 19.28 -16.42
N LEU A 196 32.54 19.86 -17.47
CA LEU A 196 32.62 19.36 -18.85
C LEU A 196 33.97 19.62 -19.53
N ASP A 197 34.74 20.59 -19.04
CA ASP A 197 36.03 21.01 -19.64
C ASP A 197 37.22 20.13 -19.24
N GLY A 198 37.00 19.03 -18.49
CA GLY A 198 38.04 18.02 -18.19
C GLY A 198 39.23 18.53 -17.39
N LYS A 199 39.20 19.77 -16.90
CA LYS A 199 40.22 20.35 -16.01
C LYS A 199 39.82 20.08 -14.57
N GLY A 200 40.08 18.85 -14.13
CA GLY A 200 39.91 18.40 -12.74
C GLY A 200 40.79 19.16 -11.74
N LYS A 201 40.41 20.39 -11.43
CA LYS A 201 40.76 21.05 -10.17
C LYS A 201 39.45 21.50 -9.55
N MET A 202 39.13 20.93 -8.39
CA MET A 202 38.17 21.50 -7.44
C MET A 202 38.59 22.92 -7.10
N GLN A 203 38.29 23.88 -7.96
CA GLN A 203 38.50 25.28 -7.68
C GLN A 203 37.40 25.67 -6.71
N HIS A 204 37.79 25.80 -5.45
CA HIS A 204 36.98 26.40 -4.41
C HIS A 204 36.42 27.71 -4.96
N GLY A 205 35.14 27.99 -4.68
CA GLY A 205 34.57 29.31 -4.96
C GLY A 205 35.38 30.41 -4.27
N SER A 206 35.02 31.67 -4.48
CA SER A 206 35.61 32.79 -3.73
C SER A 206 35.54 32.61 -2.20
N SER A 207 34.63 31.74 -1.75
CA SER A 207 34.37 31.32 -0.36
C SER A 207 35.36 30.32 0.24
N GLY A 208 36.11 29.56 -0.56
CA GLY A 208 36.90 28.42 -0.05
C GLY A 208 36.09 27.15 0.25
N LEU A 209 34.80 27.11 -0.08
CA LEU A 209 33.90 25.98 0.21
C LEU A 209 33.63 25.11 -1.04
N THR A 210 33.17 23.89 -0.81
CA THR A 210 32.59 23.06 -1.90
C THR A 210 31.20 23.59 -2.28
N HIS A 211 30.74 23.30 -3.50
CA HIS A 211 29.40 23.70 -3.94
C HIS A 211 28.29 23.15 -3.01
N GLU A 212 28.45 21.92 -2.54
CA GLU A 212 27.52 21.29 -1.58
C GLU A 212 27.48 22.06 -0.26
N GLN A 213 28.64 22.45 0.28
CA GLN A 213 28.74 23.24 1.50
C GLN A 213 28.14 24.64 1.33
N GLU A 214 28.37 25.31 0.20
CA GLU A 214 27.75 26.61 -0.11
C GLU A 214 26.24 26.51 -0.20
N MET A 215 25.72 25.48 -0.87
CA MET A 215 24.29 25.21 -0.99
C MET A 215 23.67 24.91 0.36
N VAL A 216 24.29 24.04 1.17
CA VAL A 216 23.84 23.72 2.53
C VAL A 216 23.83 24.96 3.41
N LEU A 217 24.89 25.78 3.34
CA LEU A 217 24.98 27.05 4.07
C LEU A 217 23.90 28.03 3.61
N SER A 218 23.55 28.06 2.32
CA SER A 218 22.53 28.97 1.79
C SER A 218 21.16 28.77 2.46
N TYR A 219 20.80 27.54 2.80
CA TYR A 219 19.52 27.24 3.46
C TYR A 219 19.40 27.81 4.89
N PHE A 220 20.50 28.13 5.57
CA PHE A 220 20.50 28.68 6.93
C PHE A 220 20.20 30.19 6.97
N ASP A 221 19.08 30.64 6.39
CA ASP A 221 18.64 32.05 6.51
C ASP A 221 18.05 32.36 7.88
N HIS A 222 17.45 31.36 8.51
CA HIS A 222 17.02 31.37 9.90
C HIS A 222 17.62 30.16 10.62
N PRO A 223 17.70 30.21 11.97
CA PRO A 223 18.15 29.06 12.73
C PRO A 223 17.24 27.85 12.51
N GLN A 224 17.81 26.69 12.23
CA GLN A 224 17.09 25.44 11.99
C GLN A 224 17.95 24.23 12.32
N SER A 225 17.31 23.08 12.49
CA SER A 225 18.00 21.83 12.83
C SER A 225 18.49 21.09 11.58
N ALA A 226 19.46 20.18 11.75
CA ALA A 226 19.90 19.31 10.64
C ALA A 226 18.75 18.44 10.10
N LYS A 227 17.84 18.00 10.99
CA LYS A 227 16.62 17.27 10.63
C LYS A 227 15.70 18.08 9.72
N ASP A 228 15.49 19.36 10.02
CA ASP A 228 14.67 20.23 9.17
C ASP A 228 15.34 20.46 7.81
N LEU A 229 16.67 20.47 7.78
CA LEU A 229 17.44 20.67 6.56
C LEU A 229 17.40 19.43 5.64
N ILE A 230 17.48 18.22 6.19
CA ILE A 230 17.33 16.97 5.42
C ILE A 230 16.01 16.93 4.64
N GLN A 231 14.95 17.56 5.17
CA GLN A 231 13.65 17.63 4.51
C GLN A 231 13.61 18.57 3.29
N ILE A 232 14.57 19.49 3.13
CA ILE A 232 14.61 20.45 2.02
C ILE A 232 15.85 20.34 1.15
N SER A 233 16.94 19.75 1.65
CA SER A 233 18.17 19.61 0.89
C SER A 233 17.90 18.78 -0.35
N ARG A 234 18.63 19.06 -1.44
CA ARG A 234 18.59 18.22 -2.65
C ARG A 234 19.54 17.02 -2.57
N TYR A 235 20.41 17.01 -1.57
CA TYR A 235 21.41 15.98 -1.33
C TYR A 235 20.85 14.86 -0.45
N GLU A 236 21.54 13.74 -0.43
CA GLU A 236 21.22 12.62 0.47
C GLU A 236 21.44 13.00 1.95
N GLU A 237 20.89 12.19 2.86
CA GLU A 237 20.96 12.41 4.31
C GLU A 237 22.42 12.49 4.79
N LEU A 238 23.26 11.55 4.36
CA LEU A 238 24.67 11.49 4.74
C LEU A 238 25.42 12.74 4.27
N ASP A 239 25.30 13.09 2.98
CA ASP A 239 26.03 14.23 2.39
C ASP A 239 25.58 15.56 3.01
N THR A 240 24.28 15.71 3.25
CA THR A 240 23.73 16.88 3.97
C THR A 240 24.33 16.99 5.38
N CYS A 241 24.34 15.89 6.13
CA CYS A 241 24.89 15.85 7.49
C CYS A 241 26.40 16.12 7.51
N LYS A 242 27.13 15.56 6.53
CA LYS A 242 28.58 15.75 6.38
C LYS A 242 28.93 17.21 6.08
N ALA A 243 28.20 17.84 5.15
CA ALA A 243 28.37 19.26 4.86
C ALA A 243 28.07 20.14 6.09
N ILE A 244 27.02 19.84 6.87
CA ILE A 244 26.75 20.55 8.13
C ILE A 244 27.89 20.39 9.13
N ALA A 245 28.43 19.17 9.28
CA ALA A 245 29.55 18.89 10.17
C ALA A 245 30.81 19.66 9.77
N ASP A 246 31.14 19.68 8.47
CA ASP A 246 32.27 20.45 7.94
C ASP A 246 32.11 21.96 8.18
N LEU A 247 30.90 22.50 7.99
CA LEU A 247 30.59 23.91 8.24
C LEU A 247 30.66 24.29 9.74
N LEU A 248 30.32 23.37 10.64
CA LEU A 248 30.48 23.55 12.08
C LEU A 248 31.95 23.61 12.48
N GLU A 249 32.78 22.70 11.96
CA GLU A 249 34.23 22.68 12.22
C GLU A 249 34.94 23.90 11.63
N ALA A 250 34.47 24.39 10.49
CA ALA A 250 34.95 25.64 9.90
C ALA A 250 34.52 26.90 10.68
N GLY A 251 33.68 26.76 11.72
CA GLY A 251 33.14 27.89 12.49
C GLY A 251 32.16 28.76 11.69
N LEU A 252 31.56 28.21 10.64
CA LEU A 252 30.56 28.89 9.80
C LEU A 252 29.13 28.67 10.32
N LEU A 253 28.91 27.57 11.03
CA LEU A 253 27.68 27.29 11.78
C LEU A 253 27.99 27.21 13.27
N GLU A 254 27.03 27.64 14.09
CA GLU A 254 27.13 27.57 15.55
C GLU A 254 25.83 27.02 16.14
N PRO A 255 25.89 26.15 17.16
CA PRO A 255 24.71 25.67 17.85
C PRO A 255 24.12 26.78 18.72
N ILE A 256 22.82 27.02 18.61
CA ILE A 256 22.11 27.99 19.43
C ILE A 256 21.34 27.30 20.56
N SER A 257 21.38 27.86 21.77
CA SER A 257 20.63 27.35 22.93
C SER A 257 19.16 27.78 22.97
N GLY A 258 18.71 28.55 21.98
CA GLY A 258 17.31 28.97 21.83
C GLY A 258 16.56 28.04 20.88
N GLY A 259 15.27 27.80 21.14
CA GLY A 259 14.44 27.02 20.23
C GLY A 259 14.45 27.65 18.82
N ALA A 260 14.73 26.85 17.80
CA ALA A 260 14.53 27.30 16.42
C ALA A 260 13.06 27.65 16.19
N VAL A 261 12.84 28.65 15.34
CA VAL A 261 11.52 28.87 14.76
C VAL A 261 11.16 27.61 13.99
N LYS A 262 10.16 26.86 14.48
CA LYS A 262 9.62 25.73 13.73
C LYS A 262 8.99 26.28 12.46
N VAL A 263 9.65 26.08 11.33
CA VAL A 263 9.07 26.40 10.03
C VAL A 263 8.02 25.34 9.73
N ALA A 264 6.74 25.71 9.90
CA ALA A 264 5.63 24.85 9.50
C ALA A 264 5.66 24.71 7.97
N ARG A 265 5.83 23.48 7.50
CA ARG A 265 5.78 23.13 6.08
C ARG A 265 4.55 22.25 5.87
N PRO A 266 3.40 22.83 5.46
CA PRO A 266 2.13 22.10 5.42
C PRO A 266 2.17 20.84 4.54
N TRP A 267 3.03 20.84 3.51
CA TRP A 267 3.23 19.71 2.60
C TRP A 267 4.17 18.61 3.15
N VAL A 268 4.86 18.86 4.27
CA VAL A 268 5.73 17.90 4.98
C VAL A 268 5.09 17.42 6.30
N GLU A 269 4.00 18.06 6.74
CA GLU A 269 3.51 17.95 8.11
C GLU A 269 3.00 16.55 8.46
N SER A 270 3.45 16.09 9.64
CA SER A 270 3.44 14.67 10.02
C SER A 270 2.05 14.07 10.16
N HIS A 271 1.04 14.86 10.47
CA HIS A 271 -0.36 14.53 10.40
C HIS A 271 -1.02 15.82 9.92
N LEU A 272 -1.61 15.82 8.72
CA LEU A 272 -2.93 16.44 8.65
C LEU A 272 -3.77 15.57 9.59
N ASP A 273 -3.66 15.79 10.90
CA ASP A 273 -4.76 15.47 11.80
C ASP A 273 -5.91 16.13 11.05
N PRO A 274 -6.88 15.35 10.52
CA PRO A 274 -8.04 15.97 9.92
C PRO A 274 -8.48 16.90 11.01
N ALA A 275 -8.34 18.22 10.80
CA ALA A 275 -8.46 19.21 11.85
C ALA A 275 -9.60 18.69 12.70
N SER A 276 -9.32 18.29 13.95
CA SER A 276 -10.38 17.81 14.80
C SER A 276 -11.16 19.08 15.07
N ALA A 277 -11.95 19.51 14.08
CA ALA A 277 -13.16 20.23 14.25
C ALA A 277 -13.78 19.40 15.36
N GLU A 278 -13.71 19.94 16.57
CA GLU A 278 -14.36 19.37 17.73
C GLU A 278 -15.76 19.10 17.25
N TRP A 279 -16.00 17.83 16.92
CA TRP A 279 -17.21 17.47 16.24
C TRP A 279 -18.21 17.50 17.37
N GLU A 280 -18.90 18.62 17.49
CA GLU A 280 -20.02 18.75 18.40
C GLU A 280 -21.20 18.05 17.73
N PRO A 281 -21.54 16.81 18.13
CA PRO A 281 -22.69 16.15 17.57
C PRO A 281 -23.91 17.04 17.84
N SER A 282 -24.74 17.25 16.83
CA SER A 282 -26.00 17.96 17.02
C SER A 282 -26.80 17.28 18.14
N PRO A 283 -27.64 18.01 18.90
CA PRO A 283 -28.41 17.42 20.00
C PRO A 283 -29.32 16.26 19.57
N LEU A 284 -29.53 16.10 18.26
CA LEU A 284 -30.31 15.03 17.65
C LEU A 284 -29.48 13.81 17.21
N PHE A 285 -28.15 13.91 17.16
CA PHE A 285 -27.28 12.83 16.71
C PHE A 285 -27.38 11.60 17.61
N TRP A 286 -27.16 11.75 18.92
CA TRP A 286 -27.26 10.66 19.88
C TRP A 286 -28.65 10.01 19.93
N PRO A 287 -29.78 10.75 19.96
CA PRO A 287 -31.08 10.10 19.90
C PRO A 287 -31.35 9.40 18.57
N LEU A 288 -30.81 9.87 17.44
CA LEU A 288 -30.89 9.14 16.16
C LEU A 288 -30.04 7.87 16.14
N VAL A 289 -28.83 7.90 16.72
CA VAL A 289 -27.98 6.71 16.86
C VAL A 289 -28.64 5.68 17.77
N VAL A 290 -29.20 6.13 18.89
CA VAL A 290 -29.95 5.27 19.82
C VAL A 290 -31.19 4.70 19.13
N LEU A 291 -31.94 5.50 18.37
CA LEU A 291 -33.09 5.00 17.59
C LEU A 291 -32.65 3.99 16.53
N GLY A 292 -31.55 4.25 15.83
CA GLY A 292 -30.99 3.38 14.80
C GLY A 292 -30.47 2.05 15.33
N LEU A 293 -30.01 1.99 16.59
CA LEU A 293 -29.63 0.75 17.27
C LEU A 293 -30.82 0.07 17.97
N ALA A 294 -31.70 0.84 18.61
CA ALA A 294 -32.82 0.31 19.39
C ALA A 294 -33.95 -0.21 18.51
N LEU A 295 -34.22 0.41 17.35
CA LEU A 295 -35.26 -0.03 16.43
C LEU A 295 -35.00 -1.45 15.88
N PRO A 296 -33.81 -1.79 15.35
CA PRO A 296 -33.53 -3.17 14.94
C PRO A 296 -33.46 -4.12 16.13
N LEU A 297 -33.03 -3.69 17.32
CA LEU A 297 -33.03 -4.54 18.53
C LEU A 297 -34.45 -4.81 19.07
N ALA A 298 -35.36 -3.85 18.95
CA ALA A 298 -36.75 -3.97 19.36
C ALA A 298 -37.59 -4.74 18.34
N LEU A 299 -37.25 -4.61 17.06
CA LEU A 299 -37.80 -5.42 15.96
C LEU A 299 -37.09 -6.78 15.81
N TYR A 300 -36.01 -7.02 16.58
CA TYR A 300 -35.31 -8.28 16.60
C TYR A 300 -36.17 -9.32 17.29
N VAL A 301 -36.79 -10.18 16.49
CA VAL A 301 -37.45 -11.40 16.97
C VAL A 301 -36.37 -12.47 17.13
N PRO A 302 -36.05 -12.91 18.37
CA PRO A 302 -34.98 -13.87 18.58
C PRO A 302 -35.36 -15.24 18.00
N HIS A 303 -34.76 -15.60 16.87
CA HIS A 303 -34.79 -16.95 16.35
C HIS A 303 -33.68 -17.79 16.99
N HIS A 304 -33.79 -18.12 18.28
CA HIS A 304 -33.03 -19.26 18.81
C HIS A 304 -33.79 -19.99 19.93
N ARG A 305 -34.31 -21.17 19.58
CA ARG A 305 -34.20 -22.33 20.47
C ARG A 305 -33.30 -23.35 19.77
N GLY A 306 -32.03 -23.38 20.17
CA GLY A 306 -31.06 -24.37 19.73
C GLY A 306 -29.92 -24.42 20.74
N SER A 307 -29.89 -25.49 21.53
CA SER A 307 -29.01 -25.72 22.67
C SER A 307 -27.53 -25.68 22.32
N MET A 308 -26.71 -25.18 23.25
CA MET A 308 -25.26 -25.37 23.28
C MET A 308 -24.91 -26.86 23.34
N ASN A 309 -24.50 -27.44 22.21
CA ASN A 309 -23.78 -28.72 22.14
C ASN A 309 -22.89 -28.71 20.88
N LEU A 310 -21.57 -28.53 21.06
CA LEU A 310 -20.57 -28.46 19.99
C LEU A 310 -20.33 -29.81 19.25
N GLY A 311 -20.98 -30.91 19.67
CA GLY A 311 -20.72 -32.26 19.15
C GLY A 311 -21.59 -32.72 17.96
N LEU A 312 -22.50 -31.89 17.46
CA LEU A 312 -23.46 -32.28 16.40
C LEU A 312 -23.38 -31.43 15.12
N ALA A 313 -22.36 -30.56 15.01
CA ALA A 313 -22.15 -29.70 13.84
C ALA A 313 -21.83 -30.47 12.53
N SER A 314 -21.67 -31.79 12.57
CA SER A 314 -21.47 -32.65 11.40
C SER A 314 -22.78 -33.22 10.80
N LEU A 315 -23.95 -32.83 11.31
CA LEU A 315 -25.25 -33.35 10.86
C LEU A 315 -26.19 -32.24 10.34
N GLN A 316 -25.65 -31.15 9.78
CA GLN A 316 -26.51 -30.26 9.00
C GLN A 316 -26.81 -30.91 7.64
N PRO A 317 -28.09 -30.94 7.21
CA PRO A 317 -28.40 -31.28 5.83
C PRO A 317 -27.75 -30.21 4.97
N VAL A 318 -26.74 -30.61 4.20
CA VAL A 318 -26.31 -29.82 3.06
C VAL A 318 -27.57 -29.66 2.21
N ASP A 319 -27.98 -28.42 1.93
CA ASP A 319 -29.00 -28.13 0.91
C ASP A 319 -28.40 -28.48 -0.45
N ILE A 320 -28.25 -29.77 -0.71
CA ILE A 320 -28.01 -30.30 -2.04
C ILE A 320 -29.37 -30.15 -2.71
N LEU A 321 -29.48 -29.15 -3.59
CA LEU A 321 -30.53 -29.13 -4.61
C LEU A 321 -30.29 -30.34 -5.53
N LEU A 322 -30.77 -31.51 -5.08
CA LEU A 322 -30.86 -32.72 -5.87
C LEU A 322 -31.91 -32.44 -6.94
N VAL A 323 -31.48 -31.99 -8.11
CA VAL A 323 -32.34 -31.97 -9.30
C VAL A 323 -32.55 -33.42 -9.68
N PRO A 324 -33.76 -34.00 -9.52
CA PRO A 324 -33.98 -35.39 -9.87
C PRO A 324 -33.79 -35.56 -11.38
N GLU A 325 -33.05 -36.59 -11.79
CA GLU A 325 -32.88 -36.94 -13.20
C GLU A 325 -34.25 -37.10 -13.88
N GLY A 326 -34.32 -36.79 -15.17
CA GLY A 326 -35.56 -36.75 -15.97
C GLY A 326 -36.60 -37.85 -15.66
N PRO A 327 -36.25 -39.16 -15.68
CA PRO A 327 -37.22 -40.22 -15.40
C PRO A 327 -37.70 -40.24 -13.94
N THR A 328 -36.86 -39.85 -12.98
CA THR A 328 -37.22 -39.76 -11.55
C THR A 328 -38.18 -38.61 -11.30
N ARG A 329 -37.95 -37.47 -11.96
CA ARG A 329 -38.86 -36.32 -11.92
C ARG A 329 -40.26 -36.69 -12.44
N VAL A 330 -40.32 -37.39 -13.56
CA VAL A 330 -41.60 -37.85 -14.16
C VAL A 330 -42.36 -38.79 -13.24
N ARG A 331 -41.67 -39.70 -12.53
CA ARG A 331 -42.31 -40.57 -11.52
C ARG A 331 -42.86 -39.78 -10.33
N GLN A 332 -42.12 -38.78 -9.84
CA GLN A 332 -42.57 -37.94 -8.73
C GLN A 332 -43.79 -37.10 -9.12
N GLU A 333 -43.78 -36.52 -10.33
CA GLU A 333 -44.93 -35.79 -10.86
C GLU A 333 -46.16 -36.72 -10.99
N TRP A 334 -45.99 -37.95 -11.47
CA TRP A 334 -47.09 -38.94 -11.52
C TRP A 334 -47.62 -39.31 -10.13
N ALA A 335 -46.73 -39.57 -9.17
CA ALA A 335 -47.12 -39.89 -7.79
C ALA A 335 -47.90 -38.74 -7.14
N LEU A 336 -47.50 -37.49 -7.37
CA LEU A 336 -48.23 -36.30 -6.90
C LEU A 336 -49.62 -36.16 -7.54
N ARG A 337 -49.76 -36.53 -8.82
CA ARG A 337 -51.07 -36.56 -9.49
C ARG A 337 -52.00 -37.61 -8.87
N MET A 338 -51.48 -38.79 -8.54
CA MET A 338 -52.26 -39.86 -7.90
C MET A 338 -52.59 -39.59 -6.43
N ALA A 339 -51.73 -38.84 -5.73
CA ALA A 339 -51.94 -38.44 -4.34
C ALA A 339 -52.87 -37.22 -4.20
N ALA A 340 -53.26 -36.58 -5.31
CA ALA A 340 -54.16 -35.43 -5.28
C ALA A 340 -55.53 -35.82 -4.70
N PRO A 341 -56.03 -35.08 -3.70
CA PRO A 341 -57.28 -35.44 -3.03
C PRO A 341 -58.49 -35.15 -3.93
N LYS A 342 -59.45 -36.09 -3.96
CA LYS A 342 -60.64 -36.07 -4.85
C LYS A 342 -61.56 -34.87 -4.60
N ASP A 343 -61.45 -34.22 -3.46
CA ASP A 343 -62.25 -33.09 -3.03
C ASP A 343 -61.71 -31.74 -3.52
N GLY A 344 -60.63 -31.73 -4.31
CA GLY A 344 -60.10 -30.49 -4.84
C GLY A 344 -59.17 -29.74 -3.89
N GLY A 345 -58.83 -30.33 -2.74
CA GLY A 345 -58.13 -29.66 -1.65
C GLY A 345 -59.03 -28.74 -0.81
N VAL A 346 -60.34 -28.82 -0.97
CA VAL A 346 -61.32 -27.96 -0.29
C VAL A 346 -61.31 -28.20 1.22
N ALA A 347 -61.24 -29.45 1.69
CA ALA A 347 -61.18 -29.75 3.13
C ALA A 347 -59.87 -29.23 3.77
N LEU A 348 -58.77 -29.28 3.02
CA LEU A 348 -57.48 -28.75 3.46
C LEU A 348 -57.52 -27.22 3.56
N ALA A 349 -58.07 -26.54 2.55
CA ALA A 349 -58.20 -25.08 2.53
C ALA A 349 -59.06 -24.57 3.69
N GLN A 350 -60.13 -25.31 4.04
CA GLN A 350 -60.97 -25.01 5.19
C GLN A 350 -60.22 -25.19 6.53
N ARG A 351 -59.41 -26.25 6.67
CA ARG A 351 -58.55 -26.46 7.84
C ARG A 351 -57.46 -25.39 8.01
N LEU A 352 -56.96 -24.85 6.89
CA LEU A 352 -55.95 -23.79 6.87
C LEU A 352 -56.54 -22.38 6.99
N GLY A 353 -57.84 -22.25 7.25
CA GLY A 353 -58.51 -20.97 7.49
C GLY A 353 -58.67 -20.10 6.24
N ARG A 354 -58.59 -20.68 5.04
CA ARG A 354 -58.79 -19.99 3.74
C ARG A 354 -59.77 -20.78 2.88
N PRO A 355 -61.07 -20.75 3.19
CA PRO A 355 -62.07 -21.53 2.46
C PRO A 355 -62.15 -21.06 1.01
N LEU A 356 -62.16 -22.00 0.07
CA LEU A 356 -62.33 -21.72 -1.36
C LEU A 356 -63.81 -21.47 -1.66
N GLU A 357 -64.12 -20.40 -2.40
CA GLU A 357 -65.48 -20.07 -2.84
C GLU A 357 -65.91 -20.96 -4.01
N GLY A 358 -66.23 -22.23 -3.69
CA GLY A 358 -66.78 -23.18 -4.64
C GLY A 358 -65.97 -24.47 -4.81
N LYS A 359 -66.47 -25.35 -5.69
CA LYS A 359 -65.81 -26.63 -5.98
C LYS A 359 -64.60 -26.35 -6.86
N ASN A 360 -63.39 -26.54 -6.32
CA ASN A 360 -62.16 -26.36 -7.07
C ASN A 360 -62.14 -27.37 -8.23
N LEU A 361 -62.18 -26.89 -9.47
CA LEU A 361 -62.15 -27.74 -10.66
C LEU A 361 -60.71 -28.20 -10.89
N ILE A 362 -60.29 -29.25 -10.19
CA ILE A 362 -59.04 -29.91 -10.52
C ILE A 362 -59.25 -30.63 -11.87
N PRO A 363 -58.40 -30.39 -12.89
CA PRO A 363 -58.45 -31.19 -14.11
C PRO A 363 -58.27 -32.67 -13.75
N ASP A 364 -59.07 -33.56 -14.33
CA ASP A 364 -59.00 -34.99 -14.05
C ASP A 364 -57.69 -35.57 -14.62
N LEU A 365 -56.62 -35.50 -13.84
CA LEU A 365 -55.27 -35.87 -14.25
C LEU A 365 -55.11 -37.38 -14.46
N THR A 366 -56.11 -38.19 -14.07
CA THR A 366 -56.14 -39.64 -14.32
C THR A 366 -56.42 -40.01 -15.78
N ARG A 367 -56.86 -39.05 -16.59
CA ARG A 367 -57.10 -39.24 -18.04
C ARG A 367 -55.83 -39.23 -18.88
N PHE A 368 -54.71 -38.77 -18.32
CA PHE A 368 -53.43 -38.78 -19.03
C PHE A 368 -52.77 -40.15 -18.86
N PRO A 369 -52.22 -40.75 -19.94
CA PRO A 369 -51.55 -42.04 -19.87
C PRO A 369 -50.33 -41.95 -18.94
N ASP A 370 -50.02 -43.05 -18.24
CA ASP A 370 -48.84 -43.13 -17.38
C ASP A 370 -47.58 -42.93 -18.27
N PRO A 371 -46.78 -41.87 -18.01
CA PRO A 371 -45.61 -41.53 -18.82
C PRO A 371 -44.50 -42.59 -18.75
N MET A 372 -44.58 -43.54 -17.82
CA MET A 372 -43.66 -44.68 -17.68
C MET A 372 -44.16 -45.96 -18.38
N THR A 373 -45.36 -45.95 -18.96
CA THR A 373 -45.82 -47.08 -19.77
C THR A 373 -44.96 -47.14 -21.03
N PRO A 374 -44.20 -48.23 -21.29
CA PRO A 374 -43.48 -48.34 -22.54
C PRO A 374 -44.48 -48.28 -23.68
N THR A 375 -44.36 -47.27 -24.53
CA THR A 375 -45.09 -47.21 -25.80
C THR A 375 -44.79 -48.49 -26.54
N ALA A 376 -45.82 -49.28 -26.86
CA ALA A 376 -45.65 -50.48 -27.65
C ALA A 376 -44.94 -50.10 -28.95
N VAL A 377 -43.70 -50.58 -29.10
CA VAL A 377 -42.94 -50.41 -30.34
C VAL A 377 -43.77 -51.07 -31.44
N PRO A 378 -44.16 -50.36 -32.51
CA PRO A 378 -44.85 -51.01 -33.62
C PRO A 378 -43.92 -52.12 -34.15
N GLY A 379 -44.42 -53.36 -34.12
CA GLY A 379 -43.67 -54.52 -34.58
C GLY A 379 -43.19 -54.33 -36.02
N PRO A 380 -42.04 -54.93 -36.40
CA PRO A 380 -41.47 -54.76 -37.72
C PRO A 380 -42.48 -55.13 -38.82
N PRO A 381 -42.53 -54.38 -39.94
CA PRO A 381 -43.45 -54.67 -41.03
C PRO A 381 -43.23 -56.11 -41.54
N GLN A 382 -44.30 -56.89 -41.59
CA GLN A 382 -44.28 -58.24 -42.14
C GLN A 382 -43.83 -58.16 -43.61
N GLN A 383 -42.70 -58.79 -43.92
CA GLN A 383 -42.27 -58.98 -45.31
C GLN A 383 -43.30 -59.86 -46.04
N PRO A 384 -43.73 -59.50 -47.26
CA PRO A 384 -44.63 -60.33 -48.05
C PRO A 384 -43.95 -61.66 -48.38
N LYS A 385 -44.62 -62.77 -48.03
CA LYS A 385 -44.21 -64.11 -48.50
C LYS A 385 -44.43 -64.18 -50.01
N ARG A 386 -43.42 -64.74 -50.69
CA ARG A 386 -43.31 -65.01 -52.13
C ARG A 386 -44.60 -65.48 -52.80
#